data_AF-A0A9E3C3G7-F1
#
_entry.id   AF-A0A9E3C3G7-F1
#
_cell.length_a   1.000
_cell.length_b   1.000
_cell.length_c   1.000
_cell.angle_alpha   90.00
_cell.angle_beta   90.00
_cell.angle_gamma   90.00
#
_symmetry.space_group_name_H-M   'P 1'
#
loop_
_entity.id
_entity.type
_entity.pdbx_description
1 polymer ?
#
loop_
_entity_poly.entity_id
_entity_poly.type
_entity_poly.pdbx_seq_one_letter_code
_entity_poly.pdbx_strand_id
1 'polypeptide(L)'
;TEEPAKALENPAWHIHDGKAPNNRAAGVSFAMLLNLAGVANTDDKDVLWQYLRRYVPGATPDNAPYLDTLLARAARYYVDFVKANKKFRLPNDLERAALGDLRDTLKRMGDDASAEDIQNEVYEAGKRHFPKEKLRDWFGTLYQVLLGSEQGPRMGAFIKLYGRDNVVRLIERALAGEDLGQAA
;
A
#
# COMPACT_ATOMS: atom_id res chain seq x y z
N THR A 1 -29.23 -5.35 -1.47
CA THR A 1 -30.16 -4.84 -2.49
C THR A 1 -30.88 -3.70 -1.80
N GLU A 2 -30.75 -2.47 -2.29
CA GLU A 2 -31.45 -1.33 -1.71
C GLU A 2 -32.96 -1.46 -1.98
N GLU A 3 -33.79 -0.98 -1.05
CA GLU A 3 -35.24 -0.94 -1.25
C GLU A 3 -35.60 -0.07 -2.46
N PRO A 4 -36.60 -0.47 -3.28
CA PRO A 4 -36.90 0.13 -4.58
C PRO A 4 -37.13 1.65 -4.55
N ALA A 5 -37.56 2.23 -3.43
CA ALA A 5 -37.73 3.68 -3.28
C ALA A 5 -36.40 4.43 -3.20
N LYS A 6 -35.37 3.89 -2.53
CA LYS A 6 -34.06 4.55 -2.39
C LYS A 6 -33.27 4.57 -3.70
N ALA A 7 -33.49 3.57 -4.56
CA ALA A 7 -32.83 3.50 -5.86
C ALA A 7 -33.23 4.69 -6.77
N LEU A 8 -34.48 5.17 -6.69
CA LEU A 8 -34.99 6.30 -7.47
C LEU A 8 -34.39 7.64 -7.04
N GLU A 9 -33.90 7.75 -5.80
CA GLU A 9 -33.23 8.95 -5.28
C GLU A 9 -31.77 9.06 -5.77
N ASN A 10 -31.21 7.99 -6.37
CA ASN A 10 -29.84 7.96 -6.86
C ASN A 10 -29.76 8.47 -8.31
N PRO A 11 -29.05 9.58 -8.61
CA PRO A 11 -28.88 10.08 -9.97
C PRO A 11 -28.31 9.05 -10.96
N ALA A 12 -27.48 8.12 -10.49
CA ALA A 12 -26.93 7.05 -11.32
C ALA A 12 -28.03 6.10 -11.85
N TRP A 13 -29.13 5.94 -11.12
CA TRP A 13 -30.28 5.17 -11.58
C TRP A 13 -30.88 5.78 -12.84
N HIS A 14 -31.02 7.12 -12.89
CA HIS A 14 -31.57 7.85 -14.03
C HIS A 14 -30.64 7.86 -15.25
N ILE A 15 -29.33 7.92 -15.03
CA ILE A 15 -28.32 7.86 -16.10
C ILE A 15 -28.28 6.47 -16.75
N HIS A 16 -28.53 5.42 -15.96
CA HIS A 16 -28.38 4.04 -16.40
C HIS A 16 -29.71 3.28 -16.56
N ASP A 17 -30.85 3.98 -16.60
CA ASP A 17 -32.18 3.40 -16.78
C ASP A 17 -32.44 2.20 -15.83
N GLY A 18 -32.12 2.41 -14.55
CA GLY A 18 -32.23 1.39 -13.50
C GLY A 18 -31.25 0.22 -13.60
N LYS A 19 -30.35 0.21 -14.59
CA LYS A 19 -29.31 -0.81 -14.81
C LYS A 19 -27.92 -0.26 -14.50
N ALA A 20 -27.80 0.51 -13.42
CA ALA A 20 -26.51 1.04 -12.98
C ALA A 20 -25.51 -0.13 -12.79
N PRO A 21 -24.31 -0.06 -13.39
CA PRO A 21 -23.35 -1.14 -13.29
C PRO A 21 -22.93 -1.35 -11.83
N ASN A 22 -22.97 -2.60 -11.38
CA ASN A 22 -22.61 -2.96 -10.01
C ASN A 22 -21.08 -3.00 -9.84
N ASN A 23 -20.44 -1.83 -9.94
CA ASN A 23 -18.99 -1.63 -9.88
C ASN A 23 -18.47 -1.66 -8.43
N ARG A 24 -18.79 -2.73 -7.69
CA ARG A 24 -18.31 -2.89 -6.31
C ARG A 24 -16.83 -3.24 -6.32
N ALA A 25 -16.01 -2.33 -5.80
CA ALA A 25 -14.58 -2.58 -5.58
C ALA A 25 -14.31 -3.32 -4.24
N ALA A 26 -15.29 -4.03 -3.67
CA ALA A 26 -15.16 -4.79 -2.42
C ALA A 26 -14.50 -4.01 -1.24
N GLY A 27 -14.80 -2.70 -1.12
CA GLY A 27 -14.20 -1.85 -0.08
C GLY A 27 -12.79 -1.34 -0.40
N VAL A 28 -12.24 -1.67 -1.57
CA VAL A 28 -10.92 -1.23 -2.04
C VAL A 28 -11.06 0.09 -2.78
N SER A 29 -10.33 1.11 -2.33
CA SER A 29 -10.25 2.40 -3.03
C SER A 29 -9.22 2.33 -4.17
N PHE A 30 -9.42 3.12 -5.23
CA PHE A 30 -8.43 3.17 -6.32
C PHE A 30 -7.08 3.71 -5.84
N ALA A 31 -7.06 4.67 -4.91
CA ALA A 31 -5.84 5.18 -4.28
C ALA A 31 -5.02 4.06 -3.61
N MET A 32 -5.67 3.09 -2.98
CA MET A 32 -5.02 1.92 -2.40
C MET A 32 -4.33 1.05 -3.46
N LEU A 33 -4.95 0.87 -4.63
CA LEU A 33 -4.37 0.14 -5.75
C LEU A 33 -3.18 0.89 -6.37
N LEU A 34 -3.27 2.21 -6.50
CA LEU A 34 -2.15 3.05 -6.95
C LEU A 34 -0.94 2.91 -6.02
N ASN A 35 -1.18 2.95 -4.71
CA ASN A 35 -0.12 2.76 -3.71
C ASN A 35 0.49 1.35 -3.81
N LEU A 36 -0.33 0.32 -4.03
CA LEU A 36 0.13 -1.06 -4.20
C LEU A 36 1.01 -1.23 -5.45
N ALA A 37 0.63 -0.65 -6.58
CA ALA A 37 1.46 -0.67 -7.79
C ALA A 37 2.77 0.10 -7.60
N GLY A 38 2.69 1.28 -6.97
CA GLY A 38 3.83 2.11 -6.64
C GLY A 38 4.89 1.40 -5.81
N VAL A 39 4.49 0.64 -4.79
CA VAL A 39 5.42 -0.05 -3.89
C VAL A 39 5.88 -1.41 -4.39
N ALA A 40 5.00 -2.17 -5.04
CA ALA A 40 5.40 -3.43 -5.68
C ALA A 40 6.33 -3.20 -6.89
N ASN A 41 6.54 -1.93 -7.29
CA ASN A 41 7.36 -1.53 -8.42
C ASN A 41 6.99 -2.28 -9.71
N THR A 42 5.69 -2.54 -9.91
CA THR A 42 5.22 -3.46 -10.93
C THR A 42 4.22 -2.79 -11.87
N ASP A 43 4.37 -3.11 -13.15
CA ASP A 43 3.39 -2.86 -14.20
C ASP A 43 2.56 -4.10 -14.53
N ASP A 44 2.76 -5.18 -13.78
CA ASP A 44 2.03 -6.42 -13.88
C ASP A 44 0.88 -6.48 -12.87
N LYS A 45 -0.36 -6.51 -13.37
CA LYS A 45 -1.56 -6.63 -12.54
C LYS A 45 -1.63 -7.96 -11.80
N ASP A 46 -1.01 -9.03 -12.30
CA ASP A 46 -1.06 -10.36 -11.69
C ASP A 46 -0.24 -10.38 -10.40
N VAL A 47 0.87 -9.63 -10.37
CA VAL A 47 1.62 -9.35 -9.14
C VAL A 47 0.74 -8.60 -8.13
N LEU A 48 -0.03 -7.60 -8.57
CA LEU A 48 -0.94 -6.87 -7.67
C LEU A 48 -2.05 -7.77 -7.10
N TRP A 49 -2.56 -8.70 -7.90
CA TRP A 49 -3.55 -9.69 -7.46
C TRP A 49 -3.03 -10.57 -6.31
N GLN A 50 -1.74 -10.91 -6.28
CA GLN A 50 -1.14 -11.72 -5.21
C GLN A 50 -1.27 -11.03 -3.85
N TYR A 51 -1.12 -9.70 -3.79
CA TYR A 51 -1.29 -8.93 -2.57
C TYR A 51 -2.77 -8.70 -2.26
N LEU A 52 -3.57 -8.37 -3.27
CA LEU A 52 -4.96 -7.98 -3.06
C LEU A 52 -5.82 -9.12 -2.51
N ARG A 53 -5.52 -10.38 -2.86
CA ARG A 53 -6.22 -11.57 -2.30
C ARG A 53 -6.15 -11.68 -0.78
N ARG A 54 -5.12 -11.11 -0.15
CA ARG A 54 -5.01 -11.05 1.32
C ARG A 54 -5.99 -10.05 1.92
N TYR A 55 -6.32 -9.01 1.17
CA TYR A 55 -7.23 -7.95 1.60
C TYR A 55 -8.69 -8.22 1.24
N VAL A 56 -8.92 -8.88 0.10
CA VAL A 56 -10.25 -9.32 -0.35
C VAL A 56 -10.23 -10.84 -0.55
N PRO A 57 -10.40 -11.63 0.52
CA PRO A 57 -10.39 -13.09 0.43
C PRO A 57 -11.44 -13.60 -0.55
N GLY A 58 -11.04 -14.53 -1.43
CA GLY A 58 -11.92 -15.14 -2.42
C GLY A 58 -12.13 -14.33 -3.70
N ALA A 59 -11.61 -13.10 -3.81
CA ALA A 59 -11.66 -12.35 -5.06
C ALA A 59 -10.71 -12.95 -6.11
N THR A 60 -11.21 -13.10 -7.32
CA THR A 60 -10.48 -13.54 -8.52
C THR A 60 -10.77 -12.60 -9.69
N PRO A 61 -9.94 -12.61 -10.74
CA PRO A 61 -10.26 -11.87 -11.97
C PRO A 61 -11.65 -12.21 -12.52
N ASP A 62 -12.04 -13.49 -12.49
CA ASP A 62 -13.30 -13.98 -13.04
C ASP A 62 -14.52 -13.52 -12.23
N ASN A 63 -14.44 -13.52 -10.89
CA ASN A 63 -15.56 -13.16 -10.02
C ASN A 63 -15.57 -11.67 -9.63
N ALA A 64 -14.51 -10.92 -9.93
CA ALA A 64 -14.38 -9.48 -9.69
C ALA A 64 -13.74 -8.74 -10.89
N PRO A 65 -14.37 -8.79 -12.10
CA PRO A 65 -13.78 -8.24 -13.33
C PRO A 65 -13.59 -6.72 -13.30
N TYR A 66 -14.41 -6.00 -12.53
CA TYR A 66 -14.20 -4.55 -12.33
C TYR A 66 -12.92 -4.29 -11.53
N LEU A 67 -12.64 -5.10 -10.50
CA LEU A 67 -11.42 -4.98 -9.71
C LEU A 67 -10.18 -5.34 -10.54
N ASP A 68 -10.29 -6.34 -11.42
CA ASP A 68 -9.25 -6.68 -12.39
C ASP A 68 -8.93 -5.50 -13.32
N THR A 69 -9.97 -4.82 -13.80
CA THR A 69 -9.82 -3.61 -14.62
C THR A 69 -9.11 -2.49 -13.84
N LEU A 70 -9.46 -2.28 -12.57
CA LEU A 70 -8.81 -1.27 -11.74
C LEU A 70 -7.33 -1.60 -11.48
N LEU A 71 -6.99 -2.87 -11.25
CA LEU A 71 -5.60 -3.29 -11.09
C LEU A 71 -4.77 -3.03 -12.35
N ALA A 72 -5.30 -3.36 -13.53
CA ALA A 72 -4.64 -3.04 -14.80
C ALA A 72 -4.39 -1.53 -14.96
N ARG A 73 -5.36 -0.70 -14.60
CA ARG A 73 -5.23 0.77 -14.64
C ARG A 73 -4.21 1.29 -13.62
N ALA A 74 -4.18 0.72 -12.43
CA ALA A 74 -3.21 1.10 -11.41
C ALA A 74 -1.78 0.77 -11.82
N ALA A 75 -1.57 -0.41 -12.41
CA ALA A 75 -0.29 -0.83 -12.96
C ALA A 75 0.16 0.10 -14.10
N ARG A 76 -0.76 0.49 -15.01
CA ARG A 76 -0.45 1.46 -16.06
C ARG A 76 -0.12 2.85 -15.51
N TYR A 77 -0.88 3.33 -14.53
CA TYR A 77 -0.62 4.60 -13.87
C TYR A 77 0.78 4.63 -13.23
N TYR A 78 1.19 3.52 -12.60
CA TYR A 78 2.54 3.39 -12.06
C TYR A 78 3.60 3.64 -13.14
N VAL A 79 3.48 3.01 -14.31
CA VAL A 79 4.42 3.22 -15.43
C VAL A 79 4.44 4.66 -15.90
N ASP A 80 3.26 5.24 -16.14
CA ASP A 80 3.13 6.54 -16.78
C ASP A 80 3.55 7.71 -15.89
N PHE A 81 3.28 7.61 -14.59
CA PHE A 81 3.36 8.78 -13.70
C PHE A 81 4.27 8.60 -12.49
N VAL A 82 4.53 7.37 -12.05
CA VAL A 82 5.24 7.10 -10.79
C VAL A 82 6.67 6.62 -11.05
N LYS A 83 6.84 5.62 -11.92
CA LYS A 83 8.09 4.86 -12.11
C LYS A 83 9.29 5.78 -12.38
N ALA A 84 9.15 6.72 -13.31
CA ALA A 84 10.23 7.65 -13.69
C ALA A 84 10.61 8.64 -12.57
N ASN A 85 9.73 8.88 -11.62
CA ASN A 85 9.93 9.85 -10.54
C ASN A 85 10.47 9.20 -9.25
N LYS A 86 10.56 7.87 -9.19
CA LYS A 86 11.05 7.17 -8.00
C LYS A 86 12.54 7.43 -7.80
N LYS A 87 12.90 7.89 -6.61
CA LYS A 87 14.28 8.16 -6.21
C LYS A 87 14.53 7.55 -4.84
N PHE A 88 15.23 6.42 -4.85
CA PHE A 88 15.65 5.76 -3.62
C PHE A 88 16.95 6.38 -3.13
N ARG A 89 17.08 6.49 -1.82
CA ARG A 89 18.32 6.90 -1.15
C ARG A 89 18.71 5.88 -0.09
N LEU A 90 20.00 5.83 0.21
CA LEU A 90 20.49 5.05 1.32
C LEU A 90 20.10 5.71 2.66
N PRO A 91 19.79 4.92 3.70
CA PRO A 91 19.62 5.44 5.04
C PRO A 91 20.97 5.83 5.66
N ASN A 92 20.99 6.90 6.46
CA ASN A 92 22.12 7.25 7.33
C ASN A 92 22.15 6.37 8.60
N ASP A 93 23.15 6.55 9.48
CA ASP A 93 23.33 5.68 10.66
C ASP A 93 22.15 5.70 11.63
N LEU A 94 21.56 6.88 11.87
CA LEU A 94 20.36 7.01 12.72
C LEU A 94 19.17 6.29 12.09
N GLU A 95 18.94 6.52 10.81
CA GLU A 95 17.85 5.90 10.05
C GLU A 95 18.02 4.38 9.96
N ARG A 96 19.26 3.89 9.82
CA ARG A 96 19.58 2.46 9.85
C ARG A 96 19.19 1.83 11.18
N ALA A 97 19.50 2.48 12.30
CA ALA A 97 19.10 2.00 13.63
C ALA A 97 17.57 1.95 13.77
N ALA A 98 16.88 3.01 13.36
CA ALA A 98 15.41 3.08 13.42
C ALA A 98 14.72 2.05 12.51
N LEU A 99 15.25 1.84 11.30
CA LEU A 99 14.76 0.82 10.37
C LEU A 99 14.98 -0.59 10.92
N GLY A 100 16.15 -0.86 11.53
CA GLY A 100 16.43 -2.13 12.20
C GLY A 100 15.45 -2.43 13.33
N ASP A 101 15.15 -1.43 14.16
CA ASP A 101 14.16 -1.55 15.23
C ASP A 101 12.73 -1.76 14.70
N LEU A 102 12.33 -1.03 13.65
CA LEU A 102 11.04 -1.26 12.99
C LEU A 102 10.95 -2.69 12.44
N ARG A 103 11.99 -3.17 11.75
CA ARG A 103 12.05 -4.56 11.24
C ARG A 103 11.85 -5.56 12.37
N ASP A 104 12.56 -5.40 13.49
CA ASP A 104 12.50 -6.34 14.61
C ASP A 104 11.19 -6.25 15.37
N THR A 105 10.57 -5.07 15.41
CA THR A 105 9.22 -4.86 15.93
C THR A 105 8.19 -5.60 15.06
N LEU A 106 8.22 -5.38 13.74
CA LEU A 106 7.33 -6.06 12.81
C LEU A 106 7.49 -7.58 12.89
N LYS A 107 8.71 -8.13 12.95
CA LYS A 107 8.94 -9.58 13.11
C LYS A 107 8.28 -10.18 14.36
N ARG A 108 8.07 -9.39 15.41
CA ARG A 108 7.45 -9.82 16.68
C ARG A 108 5.92 -9.66 16.70
N MET A 109 5.34 -8.92 15.75
CA MET A 109 3.89 -8.74 15.69
C MET A 109 3.21 -10.03 15.24
N GLY A 110 2.02 -10.31 15.76
CA GLY A 110 1.16 -11.39 15.26
C GLY A 110 0.56 -11.08 13.88
N ASP A 111 0.15 -12.12 13.14
CA ASP A 111 -0.42 -11.98 11.78
C ASP A 111 -1.79 -11.27 11.77
N ASP A 112 -2.50 -11.35 12.89
CA ASP A 112 -3.82 -10.77 13.09
C ASP A 112 -3.80 -9.27 13.40
N ALA A 113 -2.62 -8.67 13.57
CA ALA A 113 -2.49 -7.25 13.86
C ALA A 113 -3.26 -6.38 12.85
N SER A 114 -4.04 -5.43 13.35
CA SER A 114 -4.79 -4.51 12.51
C SER A 114 -3.86 -3.46 11.86
N ALA A 115 -4.36 -2.77 10.84
CA ALA A 115 -3.63 -1.65 10.25
C ALA A 115 -3.36 -0.52 11.26
N GLU A 116 -4.19 -0.40 12.30
CA GLU A 116 -4.02 0.57 13.38
C GLU A 116 -2.93 0.14 14.35
N ASP A 117 -2.93 -1.12 14.78
CA ASP A 117 -1.87 -1.67 15.64
C ASP A 117 -0.50 -1.53 14.98
N ILE A 118 -0.40 -1.87 13.69
CA ILE A 118 0.84 -1.71 12.92
C ILE A 118 1.23 -0.23 12.82
N GLN A 119 0.27 0.67 12.61
CA GLN A 119 0.58 2.10 12.55
C GLN A 119 1.12 2.63 13.88
N ASN A 120 0.59 2.15 15.01
CA ASN A 120 1.06 2.51 16.34
C ASN A 120 2.49 2.04 16.55
N GLU A 121 2.82 0.80 16.18
CA GLU A 121 4.19 0.28 16.28
C GLU A 121 5.18 1.03 15.38
N VAL A 122 4.77 1.41 14.16
CA VAL A 122 5.60 2.27 13.28
C VAL A 122 5.90 3.62 13.94
N TYR A 123 4.93 4.19 14.66
CA TYR A 123 5.10 5.46 15.37
C TYR A 123 6.00 5.31 16.60
N GLU A 124 5.80 4.26 17.40
CA GLU A 124 6.63 3.97 18.57
C GLU A 124 8.07 3.65 18.18
N ALA A 125 8.31 2.93 17.07
CA ALA A 125 9.65 2.75 16.51
C ALA A 125 10.28 4.10 16.16
N GLY A 126 9.54 5.01 15.54
CA GLY A 126 10.00 6.37 15.28
C GLY A 126 10.40 7.11 16.56
N LYS A 127 9.57 7.06 17.59
CA LYS A 127 9.80 7.76 18.87
C LYS A 127 11.02 7.27 19.66
N ARG A 128 11.44 6.02 19.44
CA ARG A 128 12.63 5.47 20.12
C ARG A 128 13.94 6.05 19.57
N HIS A 129 13.94 6.59 18.34
CA HIS A 129 15.14 7.09 17.67
C HIS A 129 15.07 8.57 17.31
N PHE A 130 13.88 9.09 17.03
CA PHE A 130 13.66 10.49 16.65
C PHE A 130 12.99 11.25 17.79
N PRO A 131 13.44 12.49 18.07
CA PRO A 131 12.73 13.35 19.00
C PRO A 131 11.34 13.70 18.44
N LYS A 132 10.39 13.99 19.32
CA LYS A 132 8.96 14.12 18.98
C LYS A 132 8.71 15.15 17.87
N GLU A 133 9.48 16.24 17.84
CA GLU A 133 9.37 17.33 16.86
C GLU A 133 9.87 16.90 15.46
N LYS A 134 10.63 15.81 15.39
CA LYS A 134 11.25 15.27 14.17
C LYS A 134 10.62 13.98 13.67
N LEU A 135 9.48 13.56 14.24
CA LEU A 135 8.77 12.37 13.78
C LEU A 135 8.31 12.44 12.31
N ARG A 136 8.13 13.65 11.78
CA ARG A 136 7.87 13.81 10.34
C ARG A 136 9.05 13.31 9.49
N ASP A 137 10.28 13.50 9.96
CA ASP A 137 11.49 13.10 9.25
C ASP A 137 11.64 11.56 9.27
N TRP A 138 11.12 10.88 10.30
CA TRP A 138 11.00 9.42 10.33
C TRP A 138 10.08 8.90 9.21
N PHE A 139 8.89 9.47 9.04
CA PHE A 139 8.02 9.06 7.92
C PHE A 139 8.63 9.43 6.56
N GLY A 140 9.31 10.58 6.47
CA GLY A 140 10.10 10.92 5.28
C GLY A 140 11.17 9.88 4.96
N THR A 141 11.84 9.34 5.98
CA THR A 141 12.79 8.23 5.84
C THR A 141 12.12 6.99 5.26
N LEU A 142 10.99 6.56 5.82
CA LEU A 142 10.25 5.39 5.33
C LEU A 142 9.87 5.55 3.85
N TYR A 143 9.41 6.73 3.44
CA TYR A 143 9.01 6.97 2.06
C TYR A 143 10.20 7.05 1.11
N GLN A 144 11.28 7.77 1.47
CA GLN A 144 12.41 7.97 0.58
C GLN A 144 13.29 6.72 0.48
N VAL A 145 13.50 6.02 1.59
CA VAL A 145 14.36 4.84 1.65
C VAL A 145 13.63 3.60 1.15
N LEU A 146 12.40 3.35 1.60
CA LEU A 146 11.70 2.09 1.25
C LEU A 146 10.83 2.22 0.01
N LEU A 147 10.29 3.41 -0.26
CA LEU A 147 9.32 3.62 -1.36
C LEU A 147 9.87 4.49 -2.48
N GLY A 148 11.03 5.12 -2.34
CA GLY A 148 11.62 6.00 -3.35
C GLY A 148 10.76 7.22 -3.67
N SER A 149 10.00 7.75 -2.70
CA SER A 149 9.10 8.89 -2.88
C SER A 149 9.23 9.89 -1.72
N GLU A 150 8.92 11.16 -1.96
CA GLU A 150 8.89 12.19 -0.91
C GLU A 150 7.68 12.05 0.02
N GLN A 151 6.63 11.39 -0.46
CA GLN A 151 5.37 11.18 0.24
C GLN A 151 4.90 9.74 0.03
N GLY A 152 4.06 9.24 0.94
CA GLY A 152 3.59 7.87 0.85
C GLY A 152 2.26 7.62 1.56
N PRO A 153 1.73 6.41 1.41
CA PRO A 153 0.52 5.99 2.11
C PRO A 153 0.73 5.95 3.62
N ARG A 154 -0.39 5.91 4.35
CA ARG A 154 -0.36 5.55 5.78
C ARG A 154 0.30 4.18 5.96
N MET A 155 1.42 4.14 6.67
CA MET A 155 2.29 2.95 6.73
C MET A 155 1.59 1.70 7.27
N GLY A 156 0.75 1.80 8.30
CA GLY A 156 0.07 0.63 8.86
C GLY A 156 -0.90 -0.04 7.87
N ALA A 157 -1.67 0.76 7.13
CA ALA A 157 -2.55 0.24 6.07
C ALA A 157 -1.74 -0.36 4.91
N PHE A 158 -0.64 0.30 4.54
CA PHE A 158 0.29 -0.21 3.54
C PHE A 158 0.91 -1.54 3.94
N ILE A 159 1.46 -1.66 5.16
CA ILE A 159 2.09 -2.89 5.65
C ILE A 159 1.07 -4.02 5.72
N LYS A 160 -0.18 -3.76 6.11
CA LYS A 160 -1.24 -4.77 6.11
C LYS A 160 -1.56 -5.29 4.71
N LEU A 161 -1.61 -4.40 3.72
CA LEU A 161 -1.88 -4.76 2.32
C LEU A 161 -0.70 -5.46 1.65
N TYR A 162 0.48 -4.82 1.67
CA TYR A 162 1.68 -5.33 1.01
C TYR A 162 2.20 -6.58 1.73
N GLY A 163 1.94 -6.71 3.02
CA GLY A 163 2.34 -7.83 3.86
C GLY A 163 3.54 -7.47 4.73
N ARG A 164 3.41 -7.75 6.03
CA ARG A 164 4.44 -7.50 7.04
C ARG A 164 5.80 -8.07 6.66
N ASP A 165 5.83 -9.34 6.27
CA ASP A 165 7.09 -10.02 5.92
C ASP A 165 7.73 -9.44 4.65
N ASN A 166 6.91 -8.92 3.73
CA ASN A 166 7.41 -8.24 2.53
C ASN A 166 8.05 -6.90 2.89
N VAL A 167 7.49 -6.17 3.86
CA VAL A 167 8.10 -4.94 4.40
C VAL A 167 9.36 -5.23 5.20
N VAL A 168 9.37 -6.31 5.99
CA VAL A 168 10.57 -6.76 6.70
C VAL A 168 11.72 -7.01 5.71
N ARG A 169 11.47 -7.76 4.64
CA ARG A 169 12.48 -7.99 3.58
C ARG A 169 12.88 -6.71 2.87
N LEU A 170 11.94 -5.80 2.61
CA LEU A 170 12.23 -4.50 2.01
C LEU A 170 13.19 -3.68 2.89
N ILE A 171 12.99 -3.67 4.20
CA ILE A 171 13.88 -3.02 5.16
C ILE A 171 15.26 -3.70 5.16
N GLU A 172 15.32 -5.03 5.16
CA GLU A 172 16.58 -5.78 5.12
C GLU A 172 17.41 -5.45 3.88
N ARG A 173 16.78 -5.41 2.70
CA ARG A 173 17.43 -5.00 1.44
C ARG A 173 17.93 -3.55 1.50
N ALA A 174 17.13 -2.63 2.05
CA ALA A 174 17.56 -1.23 2.25
C ALA A 174 18.79 -1.13 3.17
N LEU A 175 18.81 -1.93 4.25
CA LEU A 175 19.95 -1.99 5.18
C LEU A 175 21.19 -2.65 4.56
N ALA A 176 21.00 -3.57 3.61
CA ALA A 176 22.09 -4.15 2.81
C ALA A 176 22.62 -3.19 1.74
N GLY A 177 21.93 -2.07 1.48
CA GLY A 177 22.32 -1.10 0.46
C GLY A 177 21.97 -1.51 -0.96
N GLU A 178 21.01 -2.42 -1.12
CA GLU A 178 20.52 -2.85 -2.43
C GLU A 178 19.72 -1.75 -3.15
N ASP A 179 19.71 -1.81 -4.50
CA ASP A 179 18.83 -0.98 -5.31
C ASP A 179 17.38 -1.49 -5.24
N LEU A 180 16.55 -0.74 -4.51
CA LEU A 180 15.12 -1.03 -4.34
C LEU A 180 14.25 -0.56 -5.52
N GLY A 181 14.83 0.12 -6.51
CA GLY A 181 14.16 0.50 -7.75
C GLY A 181 13.94 -0.66 -8.71
N GLN A 182 14.69 -1.76 -8.54
CA GLN A 182 14.51 -2.98 -9.30
C GLN A 182 13.54 -3.94 -8.58
N ALA A 183 12.68 -4.59 -9.36
CA ALA A 183 11.80 -5.63 -8.85
C ALA A 183 12.63 -6.72 -8.14
N ALA A 184 12.12 -7.20 -7.00
CA ALA A 184 12.71 -8.30 -6.26
C ALA A 184 12.54 -9.63 -7.01
#